data_AF-A0A6B1IB47-F1
#
_entry.id   AF-A0A6B1IB47-F1
#
_cell.length_a   1.000
_cell.length_b   1.000
_cell.length_c   1.000
_cell.angle_alpha   90.00
_cell.angle_beta   90.00
_cell.angle_gamma   90.00
#
_symmetry.space_group_name_H-M   'P 1'
#
loop_
_entity.id
_entity.type
_entity.pdbx_description
1 polymer ?
#
loop_
_entity_poly.entity_id
_entity_poly.type
_entity_poly.pdbx_seq_one_letter_code
_entity_poly.pdbx_strand_id
1 'polypeptide(L)'
;MTPEMETRTDISAYIDDLKRILTDLSDTGDDGFEGLIGSVLSEIASAPFRLAGSGLQFGVDGKSTYAVDGISFECKCYKDKVSRAAIMSKIGELSIRGSDIDLWVLCATSEIKNQLAGDVYKFGTEYATSTLILDWSEIGLPPLAVALAMASGKVQYFLRNHIEAPESLAKAKDALTAVKN
;
A
#
# COMPACT_ATOMS: atom_id res chain seq x y z
N MET A 1 -21.74 -10.45 32.25
CA MET A 1 -20.90 -9.34 31.77
C MET A 1 -19.49 -9.65 32.22
N THR A 2 -18.68 -10.22 31.33
CA THR A 2 -17.28 -10.56 31.63
C THR A 2 -16.40 -9.31 31.46
N PRO A 3 -15.28 -9.20 32.21
CA PRO A 3 -14.40 -8.02 32.20
C PRO A 3 -13.58 -7.85 30.90
N GLU A 4 -13.77 -8.72 29.91
CA GLU A 4 -13.01 -8.72 28.66
C GLU A 4 -13.42 -7.61 27.67
N MET A 5 -14.48 -6.85 27.97
CA MET A 5 -14.95 -5.74 27.12
C MET A 5 -14.32 -4.37 27.43
N GLU A 6 -13.51 -4.24 28.49
CA GLU A 6 -13.07 -2.93 28.99
C GLU A 6 -11.60 -2.54 28.70
N THR A 7 -10.87 -3.27 27.83
CA THR A 7 -9.48 -2.90 27.44
C THR A 7 -9.18 -2.98 25.95
N ARG A 8 -10.19 -3.00 25.07
CA ARG A 8 -9.97 -2.62 23.67
C ARG A 8 -10.11 -1.11 23.58
N THR A 9 -9.00 -0.37 23.77
CA THR A 9 -8.85 0.80 22.90
C THR A 9 -8.87 0.22 21.49
N ASP A 10 -10.04 0.31 20.87
CA ASP A 10 -10.39 -0.60 19.79
C ASP A 10 -9.41 -0.37 18.65
N ILE A 11 -8.61 -1.39 18.32
CA ILE A 11 -7.59 -1.33 17.27
C ILE A 11 -8.18 -0.83 15.95
N SER A 12 -9.49 -1.01 15.75
CA SER A 12 -10.29 -0.41 14.70
C SER A 12 -10.16 1.12 14.63
N ALA A 13 -10.26 1.83 15.75
CA ALA A 13 -10.17 3.30 15.78
C ALA A 13 -8.77 3.79 15.37
N TYR A 14 -7.72 3.07 15.79
CA TYR A 14 -6.36 3.34 15.35
C TYR A 14 -6.18 3.10 13.84
N ILE A 15 -6.74 2.00 13.34
CA ILE A 15 -6.72 1.67 11.90
C ILE A 15 -7.48 2.73 11.10
N ASP A 16 -8.63 3.20 11.58
CA ASP A 16 -9.44 4.23 10.93
C ASP A 16 -8.73 5.59 10.90
N ASP A 17 -8.08 5.97 12.01
CA ASP A 17 -7.26 7.17 12.07
C ASP A 17 -6.10 7.09 11.06
N LEU A 18 -5.40 5.95 11.00
CA LEU A 18 -4.33 5.74 10.04
C LEU A 18 -4.85 5.82 8.60
N LYS A 19 -5.97 5.15 8.28
CA LYS A 19 -6.58 5.20 6.95
C LYS A 19 -6.90 6.63 6.54
N ARG A 20 -7.53 7.39 7.42
CA ARG A 20 -7.90 8.80 7.16
C ARG A 20 -6.67 9.62 6.79
N ILE A 21 -5.61 9.51 7.58
CA ILE A 21 -4.34 10.22 7.35
C ILE A 21 -3.76 9.87 5.98
N LEU A 22 -3.76 8.59 5.60
CA LEU A 22 -3.28 8.16 4.28
C LEU A 22 -4.13 8.74 3.15
N THR A 23 -5.46 8.74 3.30
CA THR A 23 -6.39 9.24 2.27
C THR A 23 -6.45 10.77 2.15
N ASP A 24 -5.77 11.49 3.04
CA ASP A 24 -5.61 12.94 2.97
C ASP A 24 -4.27 13.34 2.30
N LEU A 25 -3.38 12.39 2.01
CA LEU A 25 -2.22 12.62 1.16
C LEU A 25 -2.64 12.81 -0.31
N SER A 26 -1.78 13.49 -1.09
CA SER A 26 -1.83 13.37 -2.56
C SER A 26 -1.77 11.90 -2.96
N ASP A 27 -2.54 11.49 -3.96
CA ASP A 27 -2.53 10.10 -4.44
C ASP A 27 -1.22 9.73 -5.14
N THR A 28 -0.59 10.71 -5.80
CA THR A 28 0.58 10.54 -6.67
C THR A 28 1.79 11.36 -6.23
N GLY A 29 2.96 10.98 -6.75
CA GLY A 29 4.22 11.72 -6.62
C GLY A 29 5.05 11.37 -5.38
N ASP A 30 6.27 11.90 -5.34
CA ASP A 30 7.28 11.60 -4.30
C ASP A 30 6.84 12.02 -2.88
N ASP A 31 6.01 13.07 -2.79
CA ASP A 31 5.48 13.59 -1.53
C ASP A 31 4.08 13.04 -1.18
N GLY A 32 3.52 12.19 -2.06
CA GLY A 32 2.18 11.59 -1.93
C GLY A 32 2.19 10.14 -1.44
N PHE A 33 1.05 9.47 -1.60
CA PHE A 33 0.87 8.07 -1.22
C PHE A 33 1.81 7.13 -1.99
N GLU A 34 2.03 7.36 -3.29
CA GLU A 34 3.04 6.62 -4.07
C GLU A 34 4.45 6.70 -3.46
N GLY A 35 4.91 7.91 -3.11
CA GLY A 35 6.19 8.11 -2.45
C GLY A 35 6.30 7.41 -1.10
N LEU A 36 5.22 7.45 -0.30
CA LEU A 36 5.15 6.70 0.96
C LEU A 36 5.29 5.20 0.73
N ILE A 37 4.54 4.62 -0.21
CA ILE A 37 4.61 3.19 -0.52
C ILE A 37 5.99 2.81 -1.04
N GLY A 38 6.58 3.59 -1.94
CA GLY A 38 7.95 3.37 -2.40
C GLY A 38 8.96 3.36 -1.25
N SER A 39 8.84 4.28 -0.30
CA SER A 39 9.71 4.35 0.90
C SER A 39 9.53 3.14 1.81
N VAL A 40 8.28 2.70 2.04
CA VAL A 40 7.94 1.54 2.88
C VAL A 40 8.42 0.24 2.25
N LEU A 41 8.15 0.03 0.97
CA LEU A 41 8.64 -1.15 0.25
C LEU A 41 10.17 -1.15 0.17
N SER A 42 10.80 0.02 0.05
CA SER A 42 12.27 0.10 0.07
C SER A 42 12.88 -0.40 1.38
N GLU A 43 12.25 -0.05 2.52
CA GLU A 43 12.67 -0.53 3.83
C GLU A 43 12.45 -2.04 3.99
N ILE A 44 11.27 -2.52 3.63
CA ILE A 44 10.90 -3.92 3.80
C ILE A 44 11.74 -4.83 2.90
N ALA A 45 11.90 -4.46 1.63
CA ALA A 45 12.66 -5.24 0.65
C ALA A 45 14.17 -5.01 0.74
N SER A 46 14.63 -4.01 1.49
CA SER A 46 16.04 -3.57 1.51
C SER A 46 16.57 -3.24 0.11
N ALA A 47 15.73 -2.68 -0.75
CA ALA A 47 16.04 -2.33 -2.14
C ALA A 47 15.54 -0.90 -2.43
N PRO A 48 16.28 -0.04 -3.15
CA PRO A 48 15.81 1.31 -3.43
C PRO A 48 14.73 1.33 -4.52
N PHE A 49 13.64 2.05 -4.33
CA PHE A 49 12.58 2.22 -5.35
C PHE A 49 12.63 3.58 -6.05
N ARG A 50 12.05 3.65 -7.25
CA ARG A 50 11.78 4.88 -7.99
C ARG A 50 10.34 4.91 -8.44
N LEU A 51 9.72 6.09 -8.37
CA LEU A 51 8.39 6.31 -8.92
C LEU A 51 8.42 6.40 -10.44
N ALA A 52 7.31 6.03 -11.06
CA ALA A 52 7.09 6.27 -12.47
C ALA A 52 6.80 7.75 -12.69
N GLY A 53 7.41 8.34 -13.73
CA GLY A 53 7.13 9.73 -14.10
C GLY A 53 5.70 9.92 -14.63
N SER A 54 5.26 11.17 -14.72
CA SER A 54 3.99 11.51 -15.40
C SER A 54 4.05 11.09 -16.88
N GLY A 55 3.10 10.26 -17.34
CA GLY A 55 3.04 9.81 -18.73
C GLY A 55 2.61 8.35 -18.86
N LEU A 56 3.15 7.64 -19.88
CA LEU A 56 2.96 6.19 -20.01
C LEU A 56 3.68 5.47 -18.87
N GLN A 57 2.91 5.10 -17.84
CA GLN A 57 3.39 4.43 -16.63
C GLN A 57 3.39 2.90 -16.76
N PHE A 58 2.90 2.37 -17.89
CA PHE A 58 2.95 0.95 -18.26
C PHE A 58 2.52 -0.01 -17.13
N GLY A 59 1.44 0.34 -16.43
CA GLY A 59 0.93 -0.52 -15.37
C GLY A 59 1.66 -0.47 -14.02
N VAL A 60 2.62 0.46 -13.82
CA VAL A 60 3.37 0.60 -12.56
C VAL A 60 3.45 2.06 -12.10
N ASP A 61 3.18 2.28 -10.82
CA ASP A 61 3.36 3.59 -10.18
C ASP A 61 4.80 3.71 -9.60
N GLY A 62 5.47 2.58 -9.39
CA GLY A 62 6.90 2.55 -9.06
C GLY A 62 7.52 1.16 -9.13
N LYS A 63 8.85 1.09 -9.07
CA LYS A 63 9.60 -0.17 -9.08
C LYS A 63 10.96 -0.06 -8.42
N SER A 64 11.55 -1.20 -8.08
CA SER A 64 12.93 -1.29 -7.62
C SER A 64 13.88 -0.69 -8.67
N THR A 65 14.92 -0.03 -8.19
CA THR A 65 15.90 0.67 -9.03
C THR A 65 16.74 -0.32 -9.82
N TYR A 66 17.09 -1.45 -9.20
CA TYR A 66 17.87 -2.49 -9.84
C TYR A 66 16.94 -3.59 -10.35
N ALA A 67 17.16 -3.99 -11.60
CA ALA A 67 16.36 -5.02 -12.26
C ALA A 67 16.43 -6.37 -11.54
N VAL A 68 17.55 -6.67 -10.87
CA VAL A 68 17.75 -7.91 -10.11
C VAL A 68 16.78 -8.07 -8.94
N ASP A 69 16.23 -6.97 -8.42
CA ASP A 69 15.27 -7.03 -7.33
C ASP A 69 13.87 -7.41 -7.84
N GLY A 70 13.54 -7.08 -9.10
CA GLY A 70 12.32 -7.54 -9.77
C GLY A 70 10.99 -7.09 -9.14
N ILE A 71 10.97 -6.05 -8.29
CA ILE A 71 9.75 -5.62 -7.58
C ILE A 71 9.14 -4.38 -8.23
N SER A 72 7.84 -4.40 -8.43
CA SER A 72 7.06 -3.22 -8.84
C SER A 72 5.78 -3.09 -8.03
N PHE A 73 5.17 -1.91 -8.05
CA PHE A 73 3.93 -1.67 -7.34
C PHE A 73 2.98 -0.73 -8.09
N GLU A 74 1.71 -0.85 -7.72
CA GLU A 74 0.61 0.01 -8.15
C GLU A 74 -0.17 0.45 -6.91
N CYS A 75 -0.51 1.72 -6.84
CA CYS A 75 -1.14 2.40 -5.73
C CYS A 75 -2.58 2.81 -6.04
N LYS A 76 -3.48 2.59 -5.10
CA LYS A 76 -4.87 3.09 -5.14
C LYS A 76 -5.23 3.72 -3.80
N CYS A 77 -5.00 5.03 -3.71
CA CYS A 77 -5.41 5.84 -2.58
C CYS A 77 -6.84 6.36 -2.79
N TYR A 78 -7.83 5.60 -2.29
CA TYR A 78 -9.23 5.98 -2.38
C TYR A 78 -9.90 6.00 -1.01
N LYS A 79 -10.85 6.94 -0.86
CA LYS A 79 -11.82 6.94 0.24
C LYS A 79 -12.88 5.85 0.04
N ASP A 80 -13.15 5.53 -1.23
CA ASP A 80 -14.15 4.56 -1.69
C ASP A 80 -13.53 3.30 -2.32
N LYS A 81 -14.34 2.53 -3.06
CA LYS A 81 -13.98 1.24 -3.64
C LYS A 81 -12.97 1.38 -4.79
N VAL A 82 -12.00 0.47 -4.83
CA VAL A 82 -11.13 0.30 -6.01
C VAL A 82 -11.94 -0.19 -7.22
N SER A 83 -11.81 0.51 -8.34
CA SER A 83 -12.41 0.08 -9.60
C SER A 83 -11.69 -1.15 -10.16
N ARG A 84 -12.43 -2.24 -10.40
CA ARG A 84 -11.90 -3.42 -11.12
C ARG A 84 -11.32 -3.02 -12.47
N ALA A 85 -12.00 -2.14 -13.22
CA ALA A 85 -11.54 -1.72 -14.54
C ALA A 85 -10.19 -0.99 -14.46
N ALA A 86 -9.97 -0.18 -13.43
CA ALA A 86 -8.70 0.51 -13.23
C ALA A 86 -7.54 -0.48 -13.02
N ILE A 87 -7.74 -1.51 -12.18
CA ILE A 87 -6.73 -2.54 -11.94
C ILE A 87 -6.48 -3.40 -13.18
N MET A 88 -7.56 -3.83 -13.87
CA MET A 88 -7.41 -4.66 -15.06
C MET A 88 -6.71 -3.92 -16.21
N SER A 89 -6.90 -2.60 -16.31
CA SER A 89 -6.15 -1.77 -17.29
C SER A 89 -4.66 -1.83 -17.02
N LYS A 90 -4.25 -1.67 -15.76
CA LYS A 90 -2.84 -1.70 -15.34
C LYS A 90 -2.20 -3.07 -15.57
N ILE A 91 -2.92 -4.14 -15.25
CA ILE A 91 -2.54 -5.51 -15.59
C ILE A 91 -2.37 -5.70 -17.11
N GLY A 92 -3.30 -5.17 -17.90
CA GLY A 92 -3.20 -5.20 -19.36
C GLY A 92 -1.93 -4.49 -19.86
N GLU A 93 -1.59 -3.34 -19.30
CA GLU A 93 -0.36 -2.61 -19.64
C GLU A 93 0.92 -3.40 -19.30
N LEU A 94 0.96 -4.08 -18.15
CA LEU A 94 2.08 -4.94 -17.75
C LEU A 94 2.33 -6.07 -18.77
N SER A 95 1.25 -6.69 -19.24
CA SER A 95 1.34 -7.84 -20.15
C SER A 95 2.01 -7.54 -21.49
N ILE A 96 2.05 -6.26 -21.90
CA ILE A 96 2.57 -5.84 -23.21
C ILE A 96 4.11 -5.83 -23.25
N ARG A 97 4.80 -5.70 -22.10
CA ARG A 97 6.26 -5.47 -22.06
C ARG A 97 7.13 -6.71 -21.81
N GLY A 98 6.56 -7.83 -21.37
CA GLY A 98 7.33 -8.98 -20.87
C GLY A 98 7.86 -8.72 -19.45
N SER A 99 8.00 -9.79 -18.64
CA SER A 99 8.16 -9.67 -17.20
C SER A 99 9.63 -9.66 -16.74
N ASP A 100 10.22 -8.46 -16.67
CA ASP A 100 11.36 -8.21 -15.74
C ASP A 100 10.86 -7.99 -14.29
N ILE A 101 9.64 -8.45 -14.00
CA ILE A 101 8.93 -8.27 -12.74
C ILE A 101 8.68 -9.64 -12.14
N ASP A 102 9.43 -9.94 -11.08
CA ASP A 102 9.27 -11.14 -10.27
C ASP A 102 8.10 -10.98 -9.28
N LEU A 103 7.88 -9.75 -8.78
CA LEU A 103 6.82 -9.41 -7.83
C LEU A 103 6.13 -8.10 -8.22
N TRP A 104 4.80 -8.16 -8.37
CA TRP A 104 3.93 -6.98 -8.52
C TRP A 104 3.03 -6.81 -7.30
N VAL A 105 3.12 -5.64 -6.65
CA VAL A 105 2.42 -5.35 -5.40
C VAL A 105 1.28 -4.35 -5.65
N LEU A 106 0.04 -4.73 -5.33
CA LEU A 106 -1.10 -3.83 -5.32
C LEU A 106 -1.29 -3.24 -3.93
N CYS A 107 -1.09 -1.93 -3.77
CA CYS A 107 -1.27 -1.21 -2.52
C CYS A 107 -2.56 -0.37 -2.55
N ALA A 108 -3.53 -0.66 -1.68
CA ALA A 108 -4.83 0.02 -1.69
C ALA A 108 -5.31 0.43 -0.29
N THR A 109 -5.84 1.65 -0.17
CA THR A 109 -6.49 2.14 1.07
C THR A 109 -7.96 1.69 1.19
N SER A 110 -8.45 0.87 0.26
CA SER A 110 -9.74 0.19 0.33
C SER A 110 -9.60 -1.31 0.09
N GLU A 111 -10.59 -2.06 0.55
CA GLU A 111 -10.60 -3.52 0.41
C GLU A 111 -10.70 -3.97 -1.06
N ILE A 112 -9.86 -4.93 -1.42
CA ILE A 112 -9.90 -5.64 -2.69
C ILE A 112 -10.77 -6.88 -2.52
N LYS A 113 -11.97 -6.84 -3.11
CA LYS A 113 -12.93 -7.94 -3.02
C LYS A 113 -12.41 -9.21 -3.73
N ASN A 114 -12.88 -10.37 -3.26
CA ASN A 114 -12.41 -11.69 -3.69
C ASN A 114 -12.34 -11.91 -5.21
N GLN A 115 -13.31 -11.41 -5.99
CA GLN A 115 -13.26 -11.56 -7.46
C GLN A 115 -12.06 -10.82 -8.07
N LEU A 116 -11.81 -9.59 -7.64
CA LEU A 116 -10.69 -8.79 -8.12
C LEU A 116 -9.35 -9.37 -7.65
N ALA A 117 -9.26 -9.83 -6.41
CA ALA A 117 -8.08 -10.55 -5.93
C ALA A 117 -7.80 -11.80 -6.78
N GLY A 118 -8.83 -12.58 -7.09
CA GLY A 118 -8.73 -13.75 -7.98
C GLY A 118 -8.21 -13.40 -9.38
N ASP A 119 -8.65 -12.28 -9.96
CA ASP A 119 -8.15 -11.81 -11.25
C ASP A 119 -6.67 -11.42 -11.20
N VAL A 120 -6.23 -10.74 -10.12
CA VAL A 120 -4.83 -10.36 -9.89
C VAL A 120 -3.94 -11.61 -9.75
N TYR A 121 -4.38 -12.62 -9.00
CA TYR A 121 -3.62 -13.88 -8.85
C TYR A 121 -3.57 -14.69 -10.15
N LYS A 122 -4.67 -14.70 -10.91
CA LYS A 122 -4.71 -15.34 -12.23
C LYS A 122 -3.73 -14.68 -13.19
N PHE A 123 -3.70 -13.36 -13.24
CA PHE A 123 -2.69 -12.61 -14.00
C PHE A 123 -1.27 -13.02 -13.60
N GLY A 124 -0.95 -12.99 -12.31
CA GLY A 124 0.38 -13.36 -11.84
C GLY A 124 0.81 -14.77 -12.29
N THR A 125 -0.11 -15.73 -12.20
CA THR A 125 0.12 -17.11 -12.65
C THR A 125 0.36 -17.20 -14.16
N GLU A 126 -0.41 -16.46 -14.97
CA GLU A 126 -0.33 -16.49 -16.44
C GLU A 126 0.97 -15.90 -16.97
N TYR A 127 1.53 -14.89 -16.28
CA TYR A 127 2.74 -14.17 -16.70
C TYR A 127 3.98 -14.49 -15.87
N ALA A 128 3.93 -15.54 -15.04
CA ALA A 128 5.02 -15.94 -14.14
C ALA A 128 5.52 -14.81 -13.22
N THR A 129 4.62 -13.92 -12.81
CA THR A 129 4.87 -12.82 -11.89
C THR A 129 4.16 -13.10 -10.57
N SER A 130 4.88 -13.12 -9.45
CA SER A 130 4.24 -13.19 -8.15
C SER A 130 3.41 -11.94 -7.91
N THR A 131 2.23 -12.06 -7.29
CA THR A 131 1.40 -10.91 -6.93
C THR A 131 1.15 -10.86 -5.42
N LEU A 132 1.23 -9.65 -4.87
CA LEU A 132 0.96 -9.39 -3.45
C LEU A 132 -0.06 -8.26 -3.34
N ILE A 133 -1.14 -8.51 -2.59
CA ILE A 133 -2.18 -7.51 -2.33
C ILE A 133 -1.99 -6.98 -0.91
N LEU A 134 -1.67 -5.70 -0.81
CA LEU A 134 -1.61 -4.92 0.41
C LEU A 134 -2.81 -3.97 0.43
N ASP A 135 -3.98 -4.47 0.87
CA ASP A 135 -5.23 -3.72 0.86
C ASP A 135 -5.71 -3.30 2.25
N TRP A 136 -6.86 -2.63 2.28
CA TRP A 136 -7.52 -2.23 3.52
C TRP A 136 -8.66 -3.20 3.91
N SER A 137 -8.33 -4.48 4.08
CA SER A 137 -9.31 -5.51 4.44
C SER A 137 -10.08 -5.18 5.72
N GLU A 138 -11.40 -5.36 5.70
CA GLU A 138 -12.29 -5.17 6.85
C GLU A 138 -12.22 -6.33 7.87
N ILE A 139 -11.56 -7.44 7.51
CA ILE A 139 -11.44 -8.63 8.35
C ILE A 139 -9.99 -8.76 8.86
N GLY A 140 -9.82 -8.69 10.18
CA GLY A 140 -8.50 -8.79 10.80
C GLY A 140 -7.70 -7.50 10.69
N LEU A 141 -6.37 -7.62 10.71
CA LEU A 141 -5.49 -6.47 10.48
C LEU A 141 -5.35 -6.23 8.98
N PRO A 142 -5.60 -5.00 8.49
CA PRO A 142 -5.43 -4.68 7.08
C PRO A 142 -3.97 -4.93 6.63
N PRO A 143 -3.73 -5.71 5.57
CA PRO A 143 -2.38 -6.00 5.09
C PRO A 143 -1.54 -4.75 4.81
N LEU A 144 -2.15 -3.69 4.27
CA LEU A 144 -1.44 -2.42 4.09
C LEU A 144 -1.04 -1.78 5.42
N ALA A 145 -1.93 -1.77 6.42
CA ALA A 145 -1.62 -1.24 7.75
C ALA A 145 -0.45 -2.00 8.40
N VAL A 146 -0.40 -3.33 8.22
CA VAL A 146 0.71 -4.17 8.70
C VAL A 146 2.02 -3.81 8.00
N ALA A 147 2.03 -3.66 6.68
CA ALA A 147 3.23 -3.25 5.94
C ALA A 147 3.75 -1.87 6.38
N LEU A 148 2.84 -0.90 6.55
CA LEU A 148 3.18 0.41 7.09
C LEU A 148 3.77 0.31 8.50
N ALA A 149 3.21 -0.54 9.35
CA ALA A 149 3.72 -0.78 10.68
C ALA A 149 5.13 -1.39 10.62
N MET A 150 5.40 -2.39 9.78
CA MET A 150 6.74 -2.98 9.62
C MET A 150 7.81 -1.91 9.36
N ALA A 151 7.50 -0.89 8.55
CA ALA A 151 8.36 0.25 8.26
C ALA A 151 8.03 1.52 9.08
N SER A 152 7.53 1.39 10.31
CA SER A 152 6.97 2.51 11.10
C SER A 152 7.87 3.74 11.20
N GLY A 153 9.20 3.55 11.25
CA GLY A 153 10.16 4.65 11.29
C GLY A 153 10.15 5.48 10.00
N LYS A 154 10.07 4.81 8.84
CA LYS A 154 9.94 5.48 7.53
C LYS A 154 8.61 6.17 7.38
N VAL A 155 7.51 5.54 7.80
CA VAL A 155 6.18 6.15 7.76
C VAL A 155 6.15 7.43 8.59
N GLN A 156 6.62 7.38 9.85
CA GLN A 156 6.68 8.56 10.71
C GLN A 156 7.57 9.67 10.14
N TYR A 157 8.74 9.30 9.60
CA TYR A 157 9.62 10.25 8.95
C TYR A 157 8.95 10.90 7.74
N PHE A 158 8.32 10.11 6.87
CA PHE A 158 7.63 10.59 5.69
C PHE A 158 6.51 11.57 6.07
N LEU A 159 5.57 11.13 6.90
CA LEU A 159 4.45 11.98 7.30
C LEU A 159 4.92 13.29 7.91
N ARG A 160 5.93 13.26 8.80
CA ARG A 160 6.46 14.48 9.43
C ARG A 160 6.96 15.53 8.42
N ASN A 161 7.45 15.11 7.26
CA ASN A 161 7.96 16.01 6.23
C ASN A 161 6.88 16.44 5.22
N HIS A 162 5.74 15.75 5.15
CA HIS A 162 4.76 15.93 4.07
C HIS A 162 3.33 16.21 4.54
N ILE A 163 3.06 16.24 5.86
CA ILE A 163 1.78 16.70 6.42
C ILE A 163 1.98 17.83 7.45
N GLU A 164 1.13 18.86 7.40
CA GLU A 164 1.14 19.98 8.34
C GLU A 164 0.10 19.79 9.47
N ALA A 165 0.11 18.62 10.11
CA ALA A 165 -0.87 18.28 11.15
C ALA A 165 -0.22 17.47 12.30
N PRO A 166 0.27 18.14 13.38
CA PRO A 166 0.92 17.47 14.50
C PRO A 166 0.06 16.40 15.19
N GLU A 167 -1.25 16.63 15.29
CA GLU A 167 -2.19 15.64 15.84
C GLU A 167 -2.28 14.39 14.96
N SER A 168 -2.28 14.54 13.63
CA SER A 168 -2.25 13.42 12.69
C SER A 168 -0.96 12.61 12.84
N LEU A 169 0.18 13.25 13.07
CA LEU A 169 1.45 12.55 13.31
C LEU A 169 1.40 11.69 14.58
N ALA A 170 0.86 12.23 15.67
CA ALA A 170 0.69 11.50 16.92
C ALA A 170 -0.23 10.28 16.72
N LYS A 171 -1.38 10.47 16.06
CA LYS A 171 -2.32 9.39 15.75
C LYS A 171 -1.73 8.32 14.85
N ALA A 172 -0.97 8.71 13.82
CA ALA A 172 -0.27 7.75 12.97
C ALA A 172 0.73 6.90 13.77
N LYS A 173 1.51 7.53 14.65
CA LYS A 173 2.46 6.82 15.51
C LYS A 173 1.77 5.83 16.45
N ASP A 174 0.68 6.25 17.09
CA ASP A 174 -0.09 5.39 17.99
C ASP A 174 -0.69 4.21 17.22
N ALA A 175 -1.24 4.46 16.03
CA ALA A 175 -1.80 3.42 15.19
C ALA A 175 -0.74 2.41 14.70
N LEU A 176 0.42 2.88 14.23
CA LEU A 176 1.52 2.01 13.83
C LEU A 176 2.05 1.17 14.99
N THR A 177 1.99 1.69 16.23
CA THR A 177 2.37 0.96 17.44
C THR A 177 1.32 -0.09 17.80
N ALA A 178 0.03 0.26 17.69
CA ALA A 178 -1.07 -0.64 17.96
C ALA A 178 -1.12 -1.83 16.99
N VAL A 179 -0.76 -1.65 15.72
CA VAL A 179 -0.73 -2.73 14.72
C VAL A 179 0.45 -3.70 14.94
N LYS A 180 1.54 -3.26 15.60
CA LYS A 180 2.71 -4.12 15.88
C LYS A 180 2.55 -5.07 17.06
N ASN A 181 1.73 -4.70 18.04
CA ASN A 181 1.60 -5.38 19.33
C ASN A 181 0.37 -6.28 19.35
#